data_AF-A0A535IVS1-F1
#
_entry.id   AF-A0A535IVS1-F1
#
_cell.length_a   1.000
_cell.length_b   1.000
_cell.length_c   1.000
_cell.angle_alpha   90.00
_cell.angle_beta   90.00
_cell.angle_gamma   90.00
#
_symmetry.space_group_name_H-M   'P 1'
#
loop_
_entity.id
_entity.type
_entity.pdbx_description
1 polymer ?
#
loop_
_entity_poly.entity_id
_entity_poly.type
_entity_poly.pdbx_seq_one_letter_code
_entity_poly.pdbx_strand_id
1 'polypeptide(L)'
;MSEESNTSRLLQERSHGYLVARLADELEELAEVQSGEHVHTGRADDTILEGSQVGYWLMLLAATDNLRYDDFMPHASILSGYREHYGESKAIEQRQDCLNLLSVHQPTTLVQGLHLGFALIGRTCAEAGISPLAPAEYDLGQMRRKGLVR
;
A
#
# COMPACT_ATOMS: atom_id res chain seq x y z
N MET A 1 24.69 1.67 -20.85
CA MET A 1 24.11 2.71 -19.97
C MET A 1 23.17 1.99 -19.05
N SER A 2 23.35 2.07 -17.73
CA SER A 2 22.41 1.44 -16.79
C SER A 2 21.08 2.18 -16.92
N GLU A 3 20.05 1.52 -17.43
CA GLU A 3 18.69 2.03 -17.29
C GLU A 3 18.41 2.11 -15.79
N GLU A 4 18.25 3.33 -15.31
CA GLU A 4 17.93 3.56 -13.92
C GLU A 4 16.51 3.04 -13.64
N SER A 5 16.36 2.23 -12.59
CA SER A 5 15.04 1.73 -12.17
C SER A 5 14.13 2.92 -11.83
N ASN A 6 12.85 2.83 -12.20
CA ASN A 6 11.84 3.85 -11.88
C ASN A 6 11.84 4.20 -10.38
N THR A 7 12.02 3.20 -9.50
CA THR A 7 12.13 3.42 -8.05
C THR A 7 13.34 4.27 -7.67
N SER A 8 14.49 4.08 -8.33
CA SER A 8 15.70 4.89 -8.09
C SER A 8 15.47 6.35 -8.47
N ARG A 9 14.85 6.58 -9.64
CA ARG A 9 14.45 7.91 -10.09
C ARG A 9 13.50 8.59 -9.09
N LEU A 10 12.47 7.89 -8.62
CA LEU A 10 11.51 8.43 -7.66
C LEU A 10 12.15 8.78 -6.31
N LEU A 11 13.06 7.94 -5.81
CA LEU A 11 13.81 8.19 -4.57
C LEU A 11 14.78 9.38 -4.68
N GLN A 12 15.23 9.71 -5.90
CA GLN A 12 16.05 10.90 -6.15
C GLN A 12 15.22 12.16 -6.29
N GLU A 13 14.08 12.09 -6.97
CA GLU A 13 13.15 13.22 -7.13
C GLU A 13 12.55 13.65 -5.79
N ARG A 14 12.32 12.71 -4.86
CA ARG A 14 11.77 12.95 -3.51
C ARG A 14 10.52 13.81 -3.49
N SER A 15 9.71 13.73 -4.55
CA SER A 15 8.48 14.50 -4.67
C SER A 15 7.39 13.85 -3.83
N HIS A 16 7.36 14.19 -2.53
CA HIS A 16 6.42 13.61 -1.58
C HIS A 16 4.95 13.77 -1.99
N GLY A 17 4.57 14.97 -2.43
CA GLY A 17 3.21 15.24 -2.91
C GLY A 17 2.81 14.35 -4.09
N TYR A 18 3.76 14.04 -4.98
CA TYR A 18 3.53 13.07 -6.06
C TYR A 18 3.34 11.64 -5.53
N LEU A 19 4.16 11.22 -4.56
CA LEU A 19 4.03 9.90 -3.94
C LEU A 19 2.68 9.73 -3.23
N VAL A 20 2.22 10.75 -2.50
CA VAL A 20 0.91 10.75 -1.84
C VAL A 20 -0.22 10.75 -2.86
N ALA A 21 -0.10 11.51 -3.97
CA ALA A 21 -1.11 11.48 -5.04
C ALA A 21 -1.22 10.09 -5.68
N ARG A 22 -0.09 9.44 -5.99
CA ARG A 22 -0.09 8.07 -6.51
C ARG A 22 -0.67 7.06 -5.54
N LEU A 23 -0.34 7.18 -4.25
CA LEU A 23 -0.97 6.37 -3.22
C LEU A 23 -2.49 6.58 -3.15
N ALA A 24 -2.97 7.82 -3.32
CA ALA A 24 -4.40 8.10 -3.33
C ALA A 24 -5.11 7.38 -4.48
N ASP A 25 -4.53 7.41 -5.69
CA ASP A 25 -5.04 6.68 -6.84
C ASP A 25 -5.16 5.17 -6.53
N GLU A 26 -4.07 4.52 -6.05
CA GLU A 26 -4.14 3.07 -5.78
C GLU A 26 -5.08 2.70 -4.63
N LEU A 27 -5.23 3.58 -3.62
CA LEU A 27 -6.19 3.36 -2.51
C LEU A 27 -7.64 3.49 -2.97
N GLU A 28 -7.90 4.31 -3.99
CA GLU A 28 -9.20 4.40 -4.66
C GLU A 28 -9.45 3.13 -5.48
N GLU A 29 -8.52 2.74 -6.35
CA GLU A 29 -8.62 1.51 -7.15
C GLU A 29 -8.85 0.27 -6.26
N LEU A 30 -8.08 0.12 -5.17
CA LEU A 30 -8.24 -0.99 -4.22
C LEU A 30 -9.64 -1.01 -3.56
N ALA A 31 -10.25 0.15 -3.33
CA ALA A 31 -11.60 0.24 -2.78
C ALA A 31 -12.67 -0.07 -3.83
N GLU A 32 -12.49 0.40 -5.07
CA GLU A 32 -13.36 0.12 -6.20
C GLU A 32 -13.37 -1.38 -6.58
N VAL A 33 -12.27 -2.11 -6.35
CA VAL A 33 -12.25 -3.58 -6.46
C VAL A 33 -13.26 -4.22 -5.49
N GLN A 34 -13.44 -3.66 -4.29
CA GLN A 34 -14.36 -4.21 -3.29
C GLN A 34 -15.82 -3.88 -3.60
N SER A 35 -16.11 -2.71 -4.19
CA SER A 35 -17.45 -2.36 -4.68
C SER A 35 -17.81 -3.07 -5.98
N GLY A 36 -16.82 -3.62 -6.70
CA GLY A 36 -16.99 -4.26 -8.00
C GLY A 36 -16.90 -3.29 -9.18
N GLU A 37 -16.56 -2.03 -8.92
CA GLU A 37 -16.42 -0.96 -9.93
C GLU A 37 -15.10 -1.06 -10.70
N HIS A 38 -14.07 -1.68 -10.10
CA HIS A 38 -12.73 -1.84 -10.69
C HIS A 38 -12.30 -3.31 -10.73
N VAL A 39 -13.05 -4.17 -11.43
CA VAL A 39 -12.74 -5.60 -11.57
C VAL A 39 -12.37 -5.91 -13.01
N HIS A 40 -11.14 -6.40 -13.22
CA HIS A 40 -10.60 -6.77 -14.53
C HIS A 40 -10.54 -8.27 -14.71
N THR A 41 -9.94 -8.97 -13.75
CA THR A 41 -9.77 -10.43 -13.80
C THR A 41 -10.70 -11.12 -12.81
N GLY A 42 -10.88 -10.51 -11.65
CA GLY A 42 -11.67 -11.05 -10.56
C GLY A 42 -11.24 -10.43 -9.24
N ARG A 43 -12.21 -10.25 -8.34
CA ARG A 43 -12.01 -9.54 -7.06
C ARG A 43 -10.75 -9.98 -6.30
N ALA A 44 -10.46 -11.28 -6.24
CA ALA A 44 -9.29 -11.79 -5.53
C ALA A 44 -7.97 -11.36 -6.20
N ASP A 45 -7.83 -11.57 -7.50
CA ASP A 45 -6.60 -11.24 -8.26
C ASP A 45 -6.38 -9.72 -8.30
N ASP A 46 -7.46 -8.95 -8.49
CA ASP A 46 -7.38 -7.48 -8.54
C ASP A 46 -7.08 -6.92 -7.12
N THR A 47 -7.61 -7.51 -6.05
CA THR A 47 -7.22 -7.12 -4.66
C THR A 47 -5.74 -7.41 -4.40
N ILE A 48 -5.19 -8.50 -4.94
CA ILE A 48 -3.77 -8.82 -4.82
C ILE A 48 -2.93 -7.78 -5.53
N LEU A 49 -3.29 -7.42 -6.77
CA LEU A 49 -2.59 -6.41 -7.56
C LEU A 49 -2.63 -5.05 -6.87
N GLU A 50 -3.82 -4.51 -6.59
CA GLU A 50 -3.94 -3.17 -6.02
C GLU A 50 -3.38 -3.09 -4.60
N GLY A 51 -3.52 -4.16 -3.81
CA GLY A 51 -2.85 -4.25 -2.51
C GLY A 51 -1.32 -4.17 -2.62
N SER A 52 -0.74 -4.71 -3.70
CA SER A 52 0.71 -4.66 -3.97
C SER A 52 1.13 -3.25 -4.41
N GLN A 53 0.33 -2.59 -5.24
CA GLN A 53 0.57 -1.20 -5.66
C GLN A 53 0.50 -0.23 -4.47
N VAL A 54 -0.53 -0.33 -3.62
CA VAL A 54 -0.63 0.44 -2.36
C VAL A 54 0.59 0.17 -1.47
N GLY A 55 0.95 -1.09 -1.28
CA GLY A 55 2.12 -1.49 -0.49
C GLY A 55 3.43 -0.88 -1.02
N TYR A 56 3.63 -0.86 -2.33
CA TYR A 56 4.78 -0.24 -2.98
C TYR A 56 4.88 1.26 -2.66
N TRP A 57 3.80 2.03 -2.80
CA TRP A 57 3.85 3.47 -2.54
C TRP A 57 4.04 3.80 -1.06
N LEU A 58 3.43 3.04 -0.15
CA LEU A 58 3.66 3.19 1.30
C LEU A 58 5.12 2.93 1.66
N MET A 59 5.73 1.88 1.10
CA MET A 59 7.15 1.59 1.33
C MET A 59 8.06 2.65 0.72
N LEU A 60 7.68 3.23 -0.43
CA LEU A 60 8.44 4.29 -1.08
C LEU A 60 8.39 5.61 -0.28
N LEU A 61 7.23 5.95 0.30
CA LEU A 61 7.08 7.05 1.25
C LEU A 61 7.98 6.84 2.47
N ALA A 62 7.88 5.67 3.11
CA ALA A 62 8.71 5.33 4.27
C ALA A 62 10.22 5.44 3.96
N ALA A 63 10.65 4.96 2.80
CA ALA A 63 12.04 5.05 2.35
C ALA A 63 12.47 6.49 2.05
N THR A 64 11.60 7.31 1.47
CA THR A 64 11.87 8.73 1.17
C THR A 64 12.12 9.53 2.45
N ASP A 65 11.36 9.23 3.51
CA ASP A 65 11.49 9.84 4.84
C ASP A 65 12.53 9.14 5.74
N ASN A 66 13.27 8.14 5.23
CA ASN A 66 14.27 7.35 5.96
C ASN A 66 13.73 6.68 7.23
N LEU A 67 12.46 6.26 7.22
CA LEU A 67 11.87 5.49 8.30
C LEU A 67 12.40 4.06 8.29
N ARG A 68 12.67 3.49 9.46
CA ARG A 68 13.07 2.09 9.59
C ARG A 68 11.83 1.22 9.55
N TYR A 69 11.97 0.00 9.03
CA TYR A 69 10.90 -0.99 9.00
C TYR A 69 10.24 -1.20 10.38
N ASP A 70 11.05 -1.19 11.45
CA ASP A 70 10.59 -1.36 12.83
C ASP A 70 9.82 -0.15 13.37
N ASP A 71 9.94 1.03 12.76
CA ASP A 71 9.27 2.25 13.23
C ASP A 71 7.76 2.22 12.90
N PHE A 72 7.38 1.52 11.83
CA PHE A 72 5.98 1.44 11.37
C PHE A 72 5.46 0.01 11.16
N MET A 73 6.28 -1.01 11.42
CA MET A 73 5.91 -2.43 11.51
C MET A 73 4.79 -2.86 10.54
N PRO A 74 4.98 -2.76 9.20
CA PRO A 74 3.88 -2.86 8.24
C PRO A 74 3.15 -4.20 8.29
N HIS A 75 3.88 -5.28 8.61
CA HIS A 75 3.31 -6.62 8.82
C HIS A 75 2.28 -6.66 9.97
N ALA A 76 2.50 -5.90 11.04
CA ALA A 76 1.58 -5.83 12.17
C ALA A 76 0.32 -5.05 11.81
N SER A 77 0.46 -3.95 11.06
CA SER A 77 -0.68 -3.16 10.57
C SER A 77 -1.55 -3.94 9.59
N ILE A 78 -0.94 -4.65 8.62
CA ILE A 78 -1.67 -5.56 7.72
C ILE A 78 -2.43 -6.60 8.54
N LEU A 79 -1.78 -7.25 9.51
CA LEU A 79 -2.43 -8.26 10.32
C LEU A 79 -3.56 -7.71 11.20
N SER A 80 -3.43 -6.47 11.71
CA SER A 80 -4.49 -5.77 12.45
C SER A 80 -5.69 -5.55 11.56
N GLY A 81 -5.48 -4.96 10.38
CA GLY A 81 -6.55 -4.69 9.41
C GLY A 81 -7.24 -5.97 8.90
N TYR A 82 -6.48 -7.05 8.73
CA TYR A 82 -7.03 -8.36 8.34
C TYR A 82 -7.96 -8.97 9.40
N ARG A 83 -7.70 -8.68 10.69
CA ARG A 83 -8.49 -9.21 11.81
C ARG A 83 -9.66 -8.30 12.16
N GLU A 84 -9.52 -7.00 11.92
CA GLU A 84 -10.56 -6.02 12.21
C GLU A 84 -11.65 -6.04 11.13
N HIS A 85 -12.90 -6.21 11.58
CA HIS A 85 -14.06 -6.20 10.71
C HIS A 85 -14.88 -4.94 11.02
N TYR A 86 -14.55 -3.84 10.35
CA TYR A 86 -15.37 -2.63 10.38
C TYR A 86 -15.97 -2.31 9.02
N GLY A 87 -17.17 -1.72 9.08
CA GLY A 87 -17.97 -1.39 7.92
C GLY A 87 -17.31 -0.35 7.01
N GLU A 88 -17.85 -0.27 5.80
CA GLU A 88 -17.38 0.58 4.70
C GLU A 88 -17.16 2.05 5.10
N SER A 89 -18.06 2.65 5.89
CA SER A 89 -17.93 4.04 6.32
C SER A 89 -16.65 4.31 7.09
N LYS A 90 -16.23 3.38 7.96
CA LYS A 90 -14.97 3.51 8.71
C LYS A 90 -13.75 3.28 7.80
N ALA A 91 -13.88 2.46 6.75
CA ALA A 91 -12.82 2.28 5.77
C ALA A 91 -12.58 3.55 4.93
N ILE A 92 -13.66 4.23 4.54
CA ILE A 92 -13.60 5.53 3.84
C ILE A 92 -12.93 6.58 4.73
N GLU A 93 -13.33 6.67 6.00
CA GLU A 93 -12.72 7.57 6.99
C GLU A 93 -11.21 7.30 7.14
N GLN A 94 -10.81 6.03 7.32
CA GLN A 94 -9.40 5.66 7.44
C GLN A 94 -8.59 5.93 6.18
N ARG A 95 -9.17 5.78 4.99
CA ARG A 95 -8.50 6.14 3.73
C ARG A 95 -8.22 7.64 3.68
N GLN A 96 -9.20 8.46 4.05
CA GLN A 96 -9.03 9.91 4.12
C GLN A 96 -8.00 10.31 5.18
N ASP A 97 -8.05 9.71 6.37
CA ASP A 97 -7.09 9.95 7.44
C ASP A 97 -5.68 9.53 7.07
N CYS A 98 -5.52 8.38 6.41
CA CYS A 98 -4.25 7.92 5.86
C CYS A 98 -3.61 9.02 4.99
N LEU A 99 -4.35 9.52 3.99
CA LEU A 99 -3.85 10.55 3.07
C LEU A 99 -3.58 11.89 3.76
N ASN A 100 -4.45 12.29 4.70
CA ASN A 100 -4.28 13.51 5.48
C ASN A 100 -2.99 13.45 6.31
N LEU A 101 -2.79 12.35 7.05
CA LEU A 101 -1.61 12.15 7.90
C LEU A 101 -0.32 12.09 7.07
N LEU A 102 -0.36 11.41 5.94
CA LEU A 102 0.80 11.31 5.04
C LEU A 102 1.16 12.65 4.38
N SER A 103 0.23 13.59 4.27
CA SER A 103 0.48 14.90 3.65
C SER A 103 1.22 15.90 4.57
N VAL A 104 1.33 15.64 5.87
CA VAL A 104 1.82 16.63 6.87
C VAL A 104 3.34 16.65 7.03
N HIS A 105 4.09 15.71 6.41
CA HIS A 105 5.57 15.67 6.45
C HIS A 105 6.18 15.69 7.86
N GLN A 106 5.49 15.11 8.84
CA GLN A 106 5.97 14.99 10.22
C GLN A 106 6.18 13.51 10.55
N PRO A 107 7.35 13.07 11.04
CA PRO A 107 7.68 11.65 11.20
C PRO A 107 6.65 10.83 11.99
N THR A 108 6.18 11.34 13.13
CA THR A 108 5.16 10.66 13.95
C THR A 108 3.83 10.50 13.24
N THR A 109 3.46 11.51 12.45
CA THR A 109 2.21 11.56 11.69
C THR A 109 2.30 10.65 10.47
N LEU A 110 3.48 10.60 9.82
CA LEU A 110 3.77 9.68 8.72
C LEU A 110 3.61 8.22 9.16
N VAL A 111 4.19 7.84 10.30
CA VAL A 111 4.05 6.48 10.84
C VAL A 111 2.59 6.10 11.08
N GLN A 112 1.78 7.02 11.62
CA GLN A 112 0.34 6.79 11.80
C GLN A 112 -0.38 6.60 10.46
N GLY A 113 -0.07 7.42 9.46
CA GLY A 113 -0.62 7.29 8.11
C GLY A 113 -0.23 5.96 7.46
N LEU A 114 1.04 5.56 7.58
CA LEU A 114 1.53 4.25 7.10
C LEU A 114 0.76 3.10 7.76
N HIS A 115 0.55 3.15 9.08
CA HIS A 115 -0.24 2.12 9.78
C HIS A 115 -1.65 1.99 9.21
N LEU A 116 -2.34 3.11 8.94
CA LEU A 116 -3.67 3.09 8.34
C LEU A 116 -3.63 2.51 6.92
N GLY A 117 -2.70 2.94 6.08
CA GLY A 117 -2.54 2.42 4.72
C GLY A 117 -2.31 0.91 4.68
N PHE A 118 -1.39 0.40 5.51
CA PHE A 118 -1.14 -1.04 5.60
C PHE A 118 -2.32 -1.81 6.20
N ALA A 119 -3.06 -1.23 7.15
CA ALA A 119 -4.27 -1.86 7.67
C ALA A 119 -5.37 -1.96 6.60
N LEU A 120 -5.51 -0.98 5.70
CA LEU A 120 -6.46 -1.05 4.59
C LEU A 120 -6.17 -2.22 3.65
N ILE A 121 -4.90 -2.51 3.35
CA ILE A 121 -4.51 -3.72 2.57
C ILE A 121 -4.97 -4.99 3.28
N GLY A 122 -4.71 -5.09 4.59
CA GLY A 122 -5.14 -6.24 5.38
C GLY A 122 -6.65 -6.44 5.35
N ARG A 123 -7.41 -5.35 5.52
CA ARG A 123 -8.87 -5.36 5.47
C ARG A 123 -9.40 -5.86 4.13
N THR A 124 -8.92 -5.30 3.01
CA THR A 124 -9.39 -5.72 1.68
C THR A 124 -9.02 -7.16 1.36
N CYS A 125 -7.87 -7.64 1.84
CA CYS A 125 -7.53 -9.05 1.77
C CYS A 125 -8.55 -9.94 2.52
N ALA A 126 -9.00 -9.52 3.70
CA ALA A 126 -10.02 -10.25 4.45
C ALA A 126 -11.38 -10.24 3.71
N GLU A 127 -11.78 -9.10 3.15
CA GLU A 127 -13.04 -8.97 2.40
C GLU A 127 -13.06 -9.78 1.10
N ALA A 128 -11.91 -9.88 0.42
CA ALA A 128 -11.74 -10.71 -0.76
C ALA A 128 -11.53 -12.21 -0.44
N GLY A 129 -11.41 -12.58 0.83
CA GLY A 129 -11.21 -13.98 1.25
C GLY A 129 -9.83 -14.54 0.89
N ILE A 130 -8.82 -13.68 0.78
CA ILE A 130 -7.44 -14.06 0.42
C ILE A 130 -6.49 -13.97 1.62
N SER A 131 -5.27 -14.46 1.44
CA SER A 131 -4.21 -14.33 2.46
C SER A 131 -3.75 -12.87 2.59
N PRO A 132 -3.49 -12.36 3.81
CA PRO A 132 -2.89 -11.03 3.98
C PRO A 132 -1.44 -10.95 3.45
N LEU A 133 -0.83 -12.10 3.12
CA LEU A 133 0.49 -12.16 2.50
C LEU A 133 0.44 -12.08 0.96
N ALA A 134 -0.74 -12.28 0.36
CA ALA A 134 -0.86 -12.47 -1.09
C ALA A 134 -0.31 -11.28 -1.91
N PRO A 135 -0.55 -10.00 -1.55
CA PRO A 135 0.08 -8.86 -2.23
C PRO A 135 1.61 -8.90 -2.20
N ALA A 136 2.20 -9.22 -1.04
CA ALA A 136 3.65 -9.29 -0.90
C ALA A 136 4.26 -10.50 -1.63
N GLU A 137 3.55 -11.64 -1.65
CA GLU A 137 3.94 -12.82 -2.43
C GLU A 137 3.89 -12.55 -3.94
N TYR A 138 2.89 -11.77 -4.37
CA TYR A 138 2.79 -11.31 -5.76
C TYR A 138 4.00 -10.45 -6.15
N ASP A 139 4.35 -9.44 -5.35
CA ASP A 139 5.52 -8.59 -5.59
C ASP A 139 6.81 -9.41 -5.60
N LEU A 140 6.97 -10.34 -4.66
CA LEU A 140 8.12 -11.26 -4.65
C LEU A 140 8.18 -12.12 -5.91
N GLY A 141 7.04 -12.62 -6.38
CA GLY A 141 6.93 -13.32 -7.65
C GLY A 141 7.36 -12.46 -8.84
N GLN A 142 6.94 -11.19 -8.88
CA GLN A 142 7.36 -10.24 -9.91
C GLN A 142 8.87 -9.96 -9.86
N MET A 143 9.42 -9.76 -8.66
CA MET A 143 10.86 -9.53 -8.47
C MET A 143 11.69 -10.73 -8.91
N ARG A 144 11.26 -11.95 -8.61
CA ARG A 144 11.90 -13.19 -9.09
C ARG A 144 11.85 -13.31 -10.61
N ARG A 145 10.68 -13.04 -11.23
CA ARG A 145 10.55 -13.04 -12.70
C ARG A 145 11.49 -12.05 -13.37
N LYS A 146 11.73 -10.91 -12.73
CA LYS A 146 12.66 -9.86 -13.19
C LYS A 146 14.13 -10.17 -12.84
N GLY A 147 14.42 -11.27 -12.15
CA GLY A 147 15.78 -11.64 -11.73
C GLY A 147 16.38 -10.75 -10.64
N LEU A 148 15.55 -9.99 -9.90
CA LEU A 148 15.98 -9.08 -8.84
C LEU A 148 16.25 -9.81 -7.52
N VAL A 149 15.59 -10.94 -7.31
CA VAL A 149 15.70 -11.79 -6.12
C VAL A 149 15.78 -13.25 -6.57
N ARG A 150 16.60 -14.06 -5.89
CA ARG A 150 16.78 -15.49 -6.18
C ARG A 150 15.71 -16.36 -5.50
#